data_AF-A0A973FK80-F1
#
_entry.id   AF-A0A973FK80-F1
#
_cell.length_a   1.000
_cell.length_b   1.000
_cell.length_c   1.000
_cell.angle_alpha   90.00
_cell.angle_beta   90.00
_cell.angle_gamma   90.00
#
_symmetry.space_group_name_H-M   'P 1'
#
loop_
_entity.id
_entity.type
_entity.pdbx_description
1 polymer ?
#
loop_
_entity_poly.entity_id
_entity_poly.type
_entity_poly.pdbx_seq_one_letter_code
_entity_poly.pdbx_strand_id
1 'polypeptide(L)' 'MSNKTSELKAWEREEISKCIYAFEKFNRIAQKLGRSPSTITREVRKQYKRKKWGYSAIK' A
#
# COMPACT_ATOMS: atom_id res chain seq x y z
N MET A 1 -4.61 -12.70 -19.85
CA MET A 1 -4.39 -12.20 -18.47
C MET A 1 -4.01 -10.73 -18.52
N SER A 2 -4.99 -9.83 -18.44
CA SER A 2 -4.75 -8.38 -18.52
C SER A 2 -4.13 -7.90 -17.20
N ASN A 3 -2.79 -7.89 -17.12
CA ASN A 3 -2.02 -7.27 -16.05
C ASN A 3 -2.11 -5.73 -16.13
N LYS A 4 -3.33 -5.18 -16.07
CA LYS A 4 -3.52 -3.76 -15.80
C LYS A 4 -3.19 -3.57 -14.33
N THR A 5 -1.94 -3.23 -14.06
CA THR A 5 -1.53 -2.63 -12.80
C THR A 5 -2.18 -1.26 -12.71
N SER A 6 -3.49 -1.23 -12.49
CA SER A 6 -4.25 -0.02 -12.19
C SER A 6 -3.51 0.67 -11.06
N GLU A 7 -2.99 1.85 -11.38
CA GLU A 7 -2.21 2.63 -10.44
C GLU A 7 -3.04 2.86 -9.18
N LEU A 8 -2.45 2.61 -8.01
CA LEU A 8 -3.08 2.94 -6.73
C LEU A 8 -3.31 4.45 -6.70
N LYS A 9 -4.54 4.87 -6.40
CA LYS A 9 -4.89 6.27 -6.16
C LYS A 9 -4.17 6.78 -4.90
N ALA A 10 -4.07 8.10 -4.77
CA ALA A 10 -3.41 8.73 -3.63
C ALA A 10 -3.99 8.24 -2.28
N TRP A 11 -5.32 8.22 -2.15
CA TRP A 11 -6.00 7.74 -0.95
C TRP A 11 -5.72 6.26 -0.63
N GLU A 12 -5.61 5.39 -1.64
CA GLU A 12 -5.28 3.98 -1.43
C GLU A 12 -3.85 3.84 -0.86
N ARG A 13 -2.91 4.68 -1.33
CA ARG A 13 -1.53 4.69 -0.82
C ARG A 13 -1.47 5.20 0.62
N GLU A 14 -2.26 6.20 0.97
CA GLU A 14 -2.35 6.70 2.35
C GLU A 14 -2.89 5.63 3.29
N GLU A 15 -3.95 4.92 2.90
CA GLU A 15 -4.51 3.83 3.71
C GLU A 15 -3.54 2.66 3.88
N ILE A 16 -2.80 2.32 2.83
CA ILE A 16 -1.70 1.34 2.93
C ILE A 16 -0.68 1.81 3.97
N SER A 17 -0.28 3.09 3.95
CA SER A 17 0.68 3.66 4.89
C SER A 17 0.17 3.63 6.33
N LYS A 18 -1.08 4.03 6.58
CA LYS A 18 -1.69 4.01 7.92
C LYS A 18 -1.77 2.60 8.47
N CYS A 19 -2.20 1.63 7.65
CA CYS A 19 -2.30 0.25 8.08
C CYS A 19 -0.92 -0.40 8.32
N ILE A 20 0.12 -0.01 7.58
CA ILE A 20 1.51 -0.42 7.87
C ILE A 20 1.98 0.14 9.20
N TYR A 21 1.71 1.42 9.48
CA TYR A 21 2.02 2.04 10.76
C TYR A 21 1.29 1.37 11.93
N ALA A 22 0.06 0.92 11.70
CA ALA A 22 -0.73 0.14 12.65
C ALA A 22 -0.33 -1.36 12.74
N PHE A 23 0.74 -1.79 12.06
CA PHE A 23 1.20 -3.19 12.00
C PHE A 23 0.14 -4.19 11.51
N GLU A 24 -0.80 -3.75 10.67
CA GLU A 24 -1.78 -4.64 10.07
C GLU A 24 -1.18 -5.57 9.01
N LYS A 25 -1.74 -6.79 8.90
CA LYS A 25 -1.33 -7.75 7.86
C LYS A 25 -1.75 -7.28 6.47
N PHE A 26 -0.86 -7.38 5.49
CA PHE A 26 -1.13 -6.96 4.09
C PHE A 26 -2.39 -7.58 3.48
N ASN A 27 -2.74 -8.81 3.84
CA ASN A 27 -3.98 -9.45 3.38
C ASN A 27 -5.24 -8.71 3.86
N ARG A 28 -5.23 -8.18 5.08
CA ARG A 28 -6.36 -7.44 5.65
C ARG A 28 -6.52 -6.08 4.95
N ILE A 29 -5.40 -5.41 4.69
CA ILE A 29 -5.33 -4.15 3.93
C ILE A 29 -5.85 -4.36 2.51
N ALA A 30 -5.41 -5.43 1.86
CA ALA A 30 -5.82 -5.79 0.51
C ALA A 30 -7.33 -6.04 0.42
N GLN A 31 -7.90 -6.78 1.38
CA GLN A 31 -9.36 -6.98 1.49
C GLN A 31 -10.10 -5.66 1.70
N LYS A 32 -9.62 -4.79 2.60
CA LYS A 32 -10.23 -3.49 2.89
C LYS A 32 -10.25 -2.55 1.68
N LEU A 33 -9.23 -2.64 0.81
CA LEU A 33 -9.11 -1.84 -0.41
C LEU A 33 -9.70 -2.52 -1.66
N GLY A 34 -10.18 -3.76 -1.56
CA GLY A 34 -10.62 -4.54 -2.72
C GLY A 34 -9.50 -4.81 -3.72
N ARG A 35 -8.25 -4.90 -3.25
CA ARG A 35 -7.04 -5.09 -4.09
C ARG A 35 -6.41 -6.45 -3.84
N SER A 36 -5.58 -6.88 -4.79
CA SER A 36 -4.73 -8.06 -4.58
C SER A 36 -3.60 -7.75 -3.58
N PRO A 37 -3.28 -8.67 -2.65
CA PRO A 37 -2.13 -8.54 -1.75
C PRO A 37 -0.82 -8.26 -2.49
N SER A 38 -0.62 -8.82 -3.69
CA SER A 38 0.56 -8.59 -4.51
C SER A 38 0.70 -7.12 -4.94
N THR A 39 -0.42 -6.41 -5.09
CA THR A 39 -0.42 -4.97 -5.42
C THR A 39 0.07 -4.14 -4.24
N ILE A 40 -0.39 -4.49 -3.03
CA ILE A 40 0.06 -3.86 -1.78
C ILE A 40 1.55 -4.11 -1.59
N THR A 41 2.01 -5.37 -1.68
CA THR A 41 3.43 -5.73 -1.52
C THR A 41 4.32 -5.01 -2.54
N ARG A 42 3.88 -4.88 -3.80
CA ARG A 42 4.64 -4.14 -4.83
C ARG A 42 4.76 -2.67 -4.47
N GLU A 43 3.69 -2.04 -4.01
CA GLU A 43 3.70 -0.65 -3.58
C GLU A 43 4.62 -0.44 -2.38
N VAL A 44 4.50 -1.28 -1.34
CA VAL A 44 5.37 -1.24 -0.17
C VAL A 44 6.84 -1.40 -0.55
N ARG A 45 7.16 -2.36 -1.41
CA ARG A 45 8.52 -2.55 -1.93
C ARG A 45 9.02 -1.32 -2.71
N LYS A 46 8.15 -0.69 -3.51
CA LYS A 46 8.48 0.54 -4.26
C LYS A 46 8.77 1.71 -3.32
N GLN A 47 7.99 1.86 -2.25
CA GLN A 47 8.19 2.88 -1.23
C GLN A 47 9.46 2.65 -0.42
N TYR A 48 9.71 1.41 0.01
CA TYR A 48 10.91 1.00 0.75
C TYR A 48 12.20 1.24 -0.05
N LYS A 49 12.23 0.83 -1.34
CA LYS A 49 13.37 1.08 -2.24
C LYS A 49 13.69 2.56 -2.42
N ARG A 50 12.67 3.43 -2.35
CA ARG A 50 12.84 4.88 -2.46
C ARG A 50 13.23 5.56 -1.15
N LYS A 51 13.45 4.81 -0.06
CA LYS A 51 13.63 5.31 1.32
C LYS A 51 12.52 6.29 1.77
N LYS A 52 11.37 6.31 1.07
CA LYS A 52 10.15 7.00 1.50
C LYS A 52 9.40 6.05 2.43
N TRP A 53 9.90 5.93 3.66
CA TRP A 53 9.27 5.11 4.68
C TRP A 53 8.08 5.88 5.25
N GLY A 54 6.95 5.80 4.54
CA GLY A 54 5.72 6.50 4.87
C GLY A 54 5.77 8.00 4.50
N TYR A 55 4.70 8.50 3.88
CA TYR A 55 4.40 9.92 4.07
C TYR A 55 4.18 10.10 5.55
N SER A 56 4.95 11.00 6.17
CA SER A 56 4.82 11.36 7.58
C SER A 56 3.35 11.43 7.96
N ALA A 57 2.86 10.43 8.68
CA ALA A 57 1.73 10.59 9.59
C ALA A 57 2.21 11.37 10.83
N ILE A 58 3.05 12.38 10.62
CA ILE A 58 3.49 13.34 11.62
C ILE A 58 2.71 14.61 11.29
N LYS A 59 1.59 14.68 12.00
CA LYS A 59 0.81 15.84 12.46
C LYS A 59 1.15 17.22 11.89
#